data_AF-A0A7V8FGY9-F1
#
_entry.id   AF-A0A7V8FGY9-F1
#
_cell.length_a   1.000
_cell.length_b   1.000
_cell.length_c   1.000
_cell.angle_alpha   90.00
_cell.angle_beta   90.00
_cell.angle_gamma   90.00
#
_symmetry.space_group_name_H-M   'P 1'
#
loop_
_entity.id
_entity.type
_entity.pdbx_description
1 polymer ?
#
loop_
_entity_poly.entity_id
_entity_poly.type
_entity_poly.pdbx_seq_one_letter_code
_entity_poly.pdbx_strand_id
1 'polypeptide(L)' 'MRGIAPAPKVRALNAALARYAREQGLVYLDYYTPMANADGGLDPALAADGVHPTAKGYALMVPLADAAIRRALTSR' A
#
# COMPACT_ATOMS: atom_id res chain seq x y z
N MET A 1 -9.57 12.92 -22.15
CA MET A 1 -9.89 11.52 -21.78
C MET A 1 -10.52 11.54 -20.39
N ARG A 2 -11.73 11.02 -20.20
CA ARG A 2 -12.28 10.82 -18.85
C ARG A 2 -11.41 9.73 -18.20
N GLY A 3 -10.49 10.17 -17.35
CA GLY A 3 -9.44 9.34 -16.76
C GLY A 3 -10.03 8.18 -15.98
N ILE A 4 -9.37 7.03 -16.07
CA ILE A 4 -9.63 5.85 -15.23
C ILE A 4 -9.69 6.36 -13.78
N ALA A 5 -10.74 6.01 -13.04
CA ALA A 5 -10.79 6.22 -11.59
C ALA A 5 -10.25 4.93 -10.93
N PRO A 6 -8.93 4.79 -10.71
CA PRO A 6 -8.37 3.54 -10.22
C PRO A 6 -8.68 3.30 -8.75
N ALA A 7 -8.93 4.36 -7.97
CA ALA A 7 -9.02 4.27 -6.51
C ALA A 7 -10.04 3.23 -6.00
N PRO A 8 -11.27 3.12 -6.55
CA PRO A 8 -12.18 2.03 -6.17
C PRO A 8 -11.65 0.63 -6.50
N LYS A 9 -10.97 0.46 -7.65
CA LYS A 9 -10.38 -0.82 -8.06
C LYS A 9 -9.19 -1.20 -7.19
N VAL A 10 -8.34 -0.24 -6.85
CA VAL A 10 -7.18 -0.41 -5.94
C VAL A 10 -7.67 -0.82 -4.56
N ARG A 11 -8.69 -0.15 -4.00
CA ARG A 11 -9.29 -0.52 -2.71
C ARG A 11 -9.87 -1.93 -2.72
N ALA A 12 -10.60 -2.29 -3.77
CA ALA A 12 -11.17 -3.63 -3.91
C ALA A 12 -10.07 -4.72 -3.99
N LEU A 13 -9.01 -4.46 -4.74
CA LEU A 13 -7.86 -5.37 -4.83
C LEU A 13 -7.13 -5.51 -3.49
N ASN A 14 -6.84 -4.40 -2.80
CA ASN A 14 -6.20 -4.42 -1.49
C ASN A 14 -7.02 -5.22 -0.47
N ALA A 15 -8.35 -5.05 -0.47
CA ALA A 15 -9.24 -5.84 0.39
C ALA A 15 -9.19 -7.35 0.04
N ALA A 16 -9.14 -7.69 -1.25
CA ALA A 16 -9.01 -9.09 -1.68
C ALA A 16 -7.67 -9.70 -1.28
N LEU A 17 -6.56 -8.96 -1.42
CA LEU A 17 -5.22 -9.38 -1.02
C LEU A 17 -5.10 -9.56 0.50
N ALA A 18 -5.62 -8.61 1.28
CA ALA A 18 -5.64 -8.71 2.75
C ALA A 18 -6.45 -9.92 3.21
N ARG A 19 -7.61 -10.18 2.59
CA ARG A 19 -8.43 -11.37 2.87
C ARG A 19 -7.65 -12.65 2.56
N TYR A 20 -7.08 -12.74 1.36
CA TYR A 20 -6.30 -13.91 0.94
C TYR A 20 -5.13 -14.18 1.88
N ALA A 21 -4.36 -13.15 2.24
CA ALA A 21 -3.24 -13.29 3.16
C ALA A 21 -3.70 -13.85 4.52
N ARG A 22 -4.80 -13.35 5.08
CA ARG A 22 -5.39 -13.88 6.31
C ARG A 22 -5.80 -15.35 6.18
N GLU A 23 -6.44 -15.72 5.07
CA GLU A 23 -6.88 -17.11 4.82
C GLU A 23 -5.70 -18.09 4.66
N GLN A 24 -4.56 -17.61 4.16
CA GLN A 24 -3.35 -18.41 3.95
C GLN A 24 -2.35 -18.32 5.11
N GLY A 25 -2.67 -17.59 6.18
CA GLY A 25 -1.72 -17.35 7.29
C GLY A 25 -0.49 -16.52 6.90
N LEU A 26 -0.60 -15.71 5.84
CA LEU A 26 0.47 -14.83 5.35
C LEU A 26 0.39 -13.45 6.02
N VAL A 27 1.55 -12.78 6.13
CA VAL A 27 1.61 -11.37 6.53
C VAL A 27 1.21 -10.48 5.36
N TYR A 28 0.24 -9.60 5.56
CA TYR A 28 -0.14 -8.53 4.64
C TYR A 28 0.38 -7.19 5.15
N LEU A 29 1.03 -6.42 4.27
CA LEU A 29 1.45 -5.05 4.52
C LEU A 29 0.53 -4.09 3.76
N ASP A 30 -0.15 -3.21 4.49
CA ASP A 30 -0.97 -2.15 3.92
C ASP A 30 -0.15 -0.87 3.69
N TYR A 31 0.30 -0.68 2.45
CA TYR A 31 0.88 0.61 2.03
C TYR A 31 -0.18 1.65 1.67
N TYR A 32 -1.40 1.24 1.35
CA TYR A 32 -2.41 2.15 0.84
C TYR A 32 -2.83 3.15 1.91
N THR A 33 -3.18 2.70 3.11
CA THR A 33 -3.62 3.59 4.19
C THR A 33 -2.60 4.70 4.53
N PRO A 34 -1.30 4.41 4.72
CA PRO A 34 -0.32 5.47 5.05
C PRO A 34 0.08 6.35 3.86
N MET A 35 -0.12 5.90 2.62
CA MET A 35 0.33 6.65 1.43
C MET A 35 -0.78 7.36 0.67
N ALA A 36 -2.05 7.05 0.95
CA ALA A 36 -3.18 7.59 0.22
C ALA A 36 -3.58 9.00 0.68
N ASN A 37 -4.05 9.80 -0.28
CA ASN A 37 -4.75 11.06 -0.05
C ASN A 37 -6.25 10.82 0.18
N ALA A 38 -7.01 11.90 0.41
CA ALA A 38 -8.45 11.85 0.65
C ALA A 38 -9.27 11.27 -0.53
N ASP A 39 -8.78 11.41 -1.75
CA ASP A 39 -9.44 10.87 -2.96
C ASP A 39 -9.10 9.38 -3.20
N GLY A 40 -8.19 8.82 -2.40
CA GLY A 40 -7.70 7.46 -2.52
C GLY A 40 -6.67 7.22 -3.61
N GLY A 41 -6.07 8.30 -4.14
CA GLY A 41 -4.82 8.25 -4.88
C GLY A 41 -3.63 8.36 -3.93
N LEU A 42 -2.40 8.27 -4.43
CA LEU A 42 -1.21 8.57 -3.61
C LEU A 42 -1.17 10.05 -3.24
N ASP A 43 -0.74 10.37 -2.02
CA ASP A 43 -0.44 11.73 -1.62
C ASP A 43 0.63 12.34 -2.57
N PRO A 44 0.36 13.50 -3.21
CA PRO A 44 1.32 14.15 -4.10
C PRO A 44 2.69 14.45 -3.45
N ALA A 45 2.74 14.62 -2.12
CA ALA A 45 3.99 14.78 -1.38
C ALA A 45 4.81 13.48 -1.31
N LEU A 46 4.15 12.33 -1.49
CA LEU A 46 4.75 11.00 -1.46
C LEU A 46 4.92 10.40 -2.86
N ALA A 47 4.17 10.84 -3.87
CA ALA A 47 4.31 10.45 -5.28
C ALA A 47 3.91 11.61 -6.21
N ALA A 48 4.90 12.33 -6.75
CA ALA A 48 4.67 13.58 -7.47
C ALA A 48 3.90 13.40 -8.80
N ASP A 49 4.02 12.24 -9.43
CA ASP A 49 3.29 11.88 -10.65
C ASP A 49 2.00 11.07 -10.36
N GLY A 50 1.67 10.88 -9.09
CA GLY A 50 0.52 10.11 -8.64
C GLY A 50 0.69 8.58 -8.73
N VAL A 51 1.86 8.08 -9.10
CA VAL A 51 2.13 6.64 -9.30
C VAL A 51 3.41 6.18 -8.60
N HIS A 52 4.53 6.86 -8.83
CA HIS A 52 5.85 6.45 -8.37
C HIS A 52 6.22 7.17 -7.07
N PRO A 53 6.58 6.45 -6.00
CA PRO A 53 7.01 7.08 -4.75
C PRO A 53 8.24 7.98 -4.95
N THR A 54 8.22 9.16 -4.35
CA THR A 54 9.38 10.05 -4.22
C THR A 54 10.33 9.51 -3.15
N ALA A 55 11.47 10.17 -2.95
CA ALA A 55 12.35 9.87 -1.82
C ALA A 55 11.61 9.91 -0.46
N LYS A 56 10.67 10.85 -0.28
CA LYS A 56 9.82 10.93 0.91
C LYS A 56 8.84 9.77 0.99
N GLY A 57 8.25 9.38 -0.14
CA GLY A 57 7.41 8.18 -0.25
C GLY A 57 8.15 6.91 0.18
N TYR A 58 9.36 6.70 -0.35
CA TYR A 58 10.19 5.55 0.03
C TYR A 58 10.63 5.61 1.50
N ALA A 59 10.97 6.79 2.03
CA ALA A 59 11.31 6.95 3.44
C ALA A 59 10.15 6.54 4.37
N LEU A 60 8.90 6.74 3.94
CA LEU A 60 7.72 6.24 4.66
C LEU A 60 7.55 4.73 4.50
N MET A 61 7.78 4.18 3.30
CA MET A 61 7.59 2.76 3.01
C MET A 61 8.58 1.86 3.74
N VAL A 62 9.86 2.24 3.82
CA VAL A 62 10.95 1.42 4.38
C VAL A 62 10.64 0.86 5.78
N PRO A 63 10.29 1.67 6.80
CA PRO A 63 10.04 1.13 8.14
C PRO A 63 8.83 0.18 8.18
N LEU A 64 7.85 0.39 7.31
CA LEU A 64 6.67 -0.49 7.20
C LEU A 64 7.05 -1.85 6.58
N ALA A 65 7.87 -1.83 5.54
CA ALA A 65 8.43 -3.03 4.90
C ALA A 65 9.21 -3.86 5.92
N ASP A 66 10.15 -3.22 6.61
CA ASP A 66 11.00 -3.86 7.60
C ASP A 66 10.18 -4.49 8.74
N ALA A 67 9.16 -3.81 9.24
CA ALA A 67 8.28 -4.35 10.27
C ALA A 67 7.49 -5.58 9.77
N ALA A 68 6.95 -5.53 8.55
CA ALA A 68 6.23 -6.65 7.97
C ALA A 68 7.15 -7.87 7.72
N ILE A 69 8.37 -7.64 7.23
CA ILE A 69 9.39 -8.68 7.02
C ILE A 69 9.78 -9.31 8.36
N ARG A 70 10.10 -8.50 9.38
CA ARG A 70 10.40 -9.00 10.73
C ARG A 70 9.27 -9.86 11.28
N ARG A 71 8.02 -9.40 11.16
CA ARG A 71 6.84 -10.17 11.56
C ARG A 71 6.79 -11.51 10.82
N ALA A 72 6.94 -11.51 9.50
CA ALA A 72 6.90 -12.74 8.69
C ALA A 72 8.00 -13.75 9.08
N LEU A 73 9.19 -13.27 9.43
CA LEU A 73 10.29 -14.13 9.90
C LEU A 73 10.03 -14.72 11.30
N THR A 74 9.27 -14.02 12.15
CA THR A 74 8.90 -14.48 13.51
C THR A 74 7.64 -15.33 13.56
N SER A 75 6.80 -15.31 12.53
CA SER A 75 5.56 -16.10 12.47
C SER A 75 5.77 -17.55 11.99
N ARG A 76 7.00 -18.08 12.13
CA ARG A 76 7.34 -19.48 11.87
C ARG A 76 6.95 -20.39 13.02
#